data_AF-A0A952B5Q6-F1
#
_entry.id   AF-A0A952B5Q6-F1
#
_cell.length_a   1.000
_cell.length_b   1.000
_cell.length_c   1.000
_cell.angle_alpha   90.00
_cell.angle_beta   90.00
_cell.angle_gamma   90.00
#
_symmetry.space_group_name_H-M   'P 1'
#
loop_
_entity.id
_entity.type
_entity.pdbx_description
1 polymer ?
#
loop_
_entity_poly.entity_id
_entity_poly.type
_entity_poly.pdbx_seq_one_letter_code
_entity_poly.pdbx_strand_id
1 'polypeptide(L)'
;MKHKKAFTLIELLVVIAIIALLLAILMPALRAARGQARKTVCKVHVAGVGLALRMYADDHEGKTHNSPNNGLWDNAHTNPAVVKKYGANESLAYWGIAYFPYAENKKIYACPAAKRVDDWPEWGEPWGKQAQHYFAYCSYGLNGYITDENIDTNPKFKRPSEVIAFQDHIEQKLDDNGDMFHIRPGNNINLPQWRNGGTLGDFPNAIQECFRHRGISMTVWLDGHVSEIAETTGEDIPRRWYLGKVEE
;
A
#
# COMPACT_ATOMS: atom_id res chain seq x y z
N MET A 1 -35.73 -47.90 -35.84
CA MET A 1 -34.62 -47.69 -34.88
C MET A 1 -33.98 -46.34 -35.18
N LYS A 2 -33.99 -45.37 -34.25
CA LYS A 2 -33.29 -44.09 -34.46
C LYS A 2 -31.80 -44.31 -34.24
N HIS A 3 -30.98 -44.20 -35.29
CA HIS A 3 -29.53 -44.15 -35.15
C HIS A 3 -29.15 -42.94 -34.30
N LYS A 4 -28.60 -43.18 -33.10
CA LYS A 4 -27.98 -42.12 -32.31
C LYS A 4 -26.69 -41.73 -33.03
N LYS A 5 -26.56 -40.46 -33.43
CA LYS A 5 -25.31 -39.91 -33.96
C LYS A 5 -24.27 -39.96 -32.83
N ALA A 6 -23.20 -40.72 -33.03
CA ALA A 6 -22.04 -40.72 -32.14
C ALA A 6 -21.12 -39.55 -32.51
N PHE A 7 -20.62 -38.86 -31.50
CA PHE A 7 -19.69 -37.74 -31.67
C PHE A 7 -18.31 -38.28 -32.05
N THR A 8 -17.68 -37.72 -33.07
CA THR A 8 -16.35 -38.15 -33.52
C THR A 8 -15.25 -37.48 -32.69
N LEU A 9 -14.09 -38.14 -32.62
CA LEU A 9 -12.92 -37.61 -31.93
C LEU A 9 -12.41 -36.31 -32.56
N ILE A 10 -12.55 -36.16 -33.89
CA ILE A 10 -12.16 -34.96 -34.63
C ILE A 10 -13.09 -33.79 -34.28
N GLU A 11 -14.41 -34.00 -34.21
CA GLU A 11 -15.36 -32.95 -33.80
C GLU A 11 -15.04 -32.43 -32.40
N LEU A 12 -14.66 -33.31 -31.47
CA LEU A 12 -14.25 -32.90 -30.12
C LEU A 12 -12.94 -32.10 -30.15
N LEU A 13 -11.97 -32.55 -30.93
CA LEU A 13 -10.66 -31.89 -31.04
C LEU A 13 -10.78 -30.46 -31.59
N VAL A 14 -11.61 -30.25 -32.61
CA VAL A 14 -11.82 -28.91 -33.19
C VAL A 14 -12.49 -27.97 -32.18
N VAL A 15 -13.47 -28.47 -31.41
CA VAL A 15 -14.14 -27.66 -30.39
C VAL A 15 -13.17 -27.21 -29.30
N ILE A 16 -12.35 -28.11 -28.77
CA ILE A 16 -11.36 -27.73 -27.75
C ILE A 16 -10.30 -26.79 -28.31
N ALA A 17 -9.91 -26.94 -29.59
CA ALA A 17 -8.96 -26.03 -30.24
C ALA A 17 -9.53 -24.60 -30.36
N ILE A 18 -10.82 -24.47 -30.73
CA ILE A 18 -11.50 -23.17 -30.78
C ILE A 18 -11.61 -22.57 -29.38
N ILE A 19 -12.01 -23.35 -28.37
CA ILE A 19 -12.07 -22.86 -26.98
C ILE A 19 -10.70 -22.40 -26.50
N ALA A 20 -9.63 -23.15 -26.78
CA ALA A 20 -8.27 -22.79 -26.41
C ALA A 20 -7.82 -21.47 -27.06
N LEU A 21 -8.12 -21.27 -28.35
CA LEU A 21 -7.83 -20.02 -29.06
C LEU A 21 -8.57 -18.82 -28.45
N LEU A 22 -9.87 -18.99 -28.17
CA LEU A 22 -10.67 -17.93 -27.55
C LEU A 22 -10.15 -17.58 -26.14
N LEU A 23 -9.82 -18.58 -25.33
CA LEU A 23 -9.26 -18.38 -24.00
C LEU A 23 -7.88 -17.71 -24.04
N ALA A 24 -7.04 -18.01 -25.05
CA ALA A 24 -5.74 -17.38 -25.22
C ALA A 24 -5.83 -15.86 -25.42
N ILE A 25 -6.86 -15.39 -26.12
CA ILE A 25 -7.11 -13.95 -26.34
C ILE A 25 -7.85 -13.32 -25.15
N LEU A 26 -8.77 -14.06 -24.51
CA LEU A 26 -9.59 -13.54 -23.42
C LEU A 26 -8.81 -13.38 -22.11
N MET A 27 -7.88 -14.29 -21.80
CA MET A 27 -7.12 -14.28 -20.53
C MET A 27 -6.28 -13.00 -20.33
N PRO A 28 -5.49 -12.52 -21.30
CA PRO A 28 -4.75 -11.26 -21.17
C PRO A 28 -5.65 -10.05 -20.94
N ALA A 29 -6.74 -9.95 -21.70
CA ALA A 29 -7.71 -8.87 -21.58
C ALA A 29 -8.37 -8.85 -20.19
N LEU A 30 -8.80 -10.02 -19.70
CA LEU A 30 -9.41 -10.14 -18.37
C LEU A 30 -8.43 -9.82 -17.24
N ARG A 31 -7.15 -10.21 -17.37
CA ARG A 31 -6.09 -9.82 -16.41
C ARG A 31 -5.89 -8.32 -16.37
N ALA A 32 -5.89 -7.65 -17.53
CA ALA A 32 -5.78 -6.18 -17.59
C ALA A 32 -6.99 -5.49 -16.97
N ALA A 33 -8.21 -5.94 -17.30
CA ALA A 33 -9.45 -5.40 -16.74
C ALA A 33 -9.48 -5.53 -15.20
N ARG A 34 -9.12 -6.71 -14.66
CA ARG A 34 -9.02 -6.93 -13.22
C ARG A 34 -7.96 -6.03 -12.57
N GLY A 35 -6.83 -5.81 -13.23
CA GLY A 35 -5.79 -4.89 -12.76
C GLY A 35 -6.30 -3.45 -12.62
N GLN A 36 -7.03 -2.96 -13.63
CA GLN A 36 -7.65 -1.64 -13.58
C GLN A 36 -8.72 -1.54 -12.50
N ALA A 37 -9.58 -2.55 -12.36
CA ALA A 37 -10.58 -2.60 -11.30
C ALA A 37 -9.93 -2.51 -9.90
N ARG A 38 -8.85 -3.25 -9.67
CA ARG A 38 -8.08 -3.17 -8.41
C ARG A 38 -7.49 -1.78 -8.19
N LYS A 39 -6.98 -1.14 -9.23
CA LYS A 39 -6.47 0.25 -9.17
C LYS A 39 -7.58 1.23 -8.77
N THR A 40 -8.76 1.14 -9.39
CA THR A 40 -9.91 1.96 -9.04
C THR A 40 -10.34 1.75 -7.59
N VAL A 41 -10.40 0.51 -7.11
CA VAL A 41 -10.72 0.21 -5.71
C VAL A 41 -9.66 0.78 -4.77
N CYS A 42 -8.37 0.63 -5.10
CA CYS A 42 -7.28 1.22 -4.30
C CYS A 42 -7.45 2.74 -4.19
N LYS A 43 -7.74 3.43 -5.30
CA LYS A 43 -7.98 4.89 -5.31
C LYS A 43 -9.12 5.28 -4.36
N VAL A 44 -10.20 4.52 -4.32
CA VAL A 44 -11.33 4.76 -3.39
C VAL A 44 -10.92 4.49 -1.94
N HIS A 45 -10.18 3.41 -1.69
CA HIS A 45 -9.68 3.06 -0.37
C HIS A 45 -8.78 4.17 0.21
N VAL A 46 -7.76 4.60 -0.54
CA VAL A 46 -6.84 5.65 -0.07
C VAL A 46 -7.54 7.00 0.11
N ALA A 47 -8.50 7.35 -0.74
CA ALA A 47 -9.32 8.54 -0.55
C ALA A 47 -10.13 8.47 0.75
N GLY A 48 -10.68 7.30 1.07
CA GLY A 48 -11.38 7.07 2.34
C GLY A 48 -10.47 7.21 3.56
N VAL A 49 -9.22 6.74 3.46
CA VAL A 49 -8.20 6.94 4.51
C VAL A 49 -7.84 8.43 4.66
N GLY A 50 -7.68 9.16 3.55
CA GLY A 50 -7.45 10.60 3.57
C GLY A 50 -8.57 11.38 4.25
N LEU A 51 -9.83 11.00 3.97
CA LEU A 51 -10.99 11.57 4.66
C LEU A 51 -10.96 11.28 6.17
N ALA A 52 -10.63 10.05 6.56
CA ALA A 52 -10.53 9.66 7.97
C ALA A 52 -9.46 10.45 8.72
N LEU A 53 -8.31 10.72 8.09
CA LEU A 53 -7.26 11.60 8.63
C LEU A 53 -7.81 13.01 8.89
N ARG A 54 -8.53 13.59 7.91
CA ARG A 54 -9.07 14.94 8.03
C ARG A 54 -10.09 15.03 9.16
N MET A 55 -11.03 14.08 9.23
CA MET A 55 -12.03 14.03 10.29
C MET A 55 -11.37 13.87 11.67
N TYR A 56 -10.35 13.01 11.79
CA TYR A 56 -9.58 12.89 13.03
C TYR A 56 -8.93 14.21 13.40
N ALA A 57 -8.27 14.88 12.45
CA ALA A 57 -7.58 16.14 12.71
C ALA A 57 -8.58 17.21 13.16
N ASP A 58 -9.75 17.32 12.54
CA ASP A 58 -10.79 18.27 12.93
C ASP A 58 -11.24 18.06 14.39
N ASP A 59 -11.35 16.81 14.85
CA ASP A 59 -11.69 16.47 16.25
C ASP A 59 -10.51 16.61 17.23
N HIS A 60 -9.27 16.76 16.74
CA HIS A 60 -8.04 16.83 17.54
C HIS A 60 -7.26 18.14 17.30
N GLU A 61 -7.99 19.26 17.15
CA GLU A 61 -7.41 20.60 17.01
C GLU A 61 -6.43 20.75 15.83
N GLY A 62 -6.69 20.03 14.74
CA GLY A 62 -5.85 19.98 13.54
C GLY A 62 -4.64 19.05 13.64
N LYS A 63 -4.47 18.30 14.74
CA LYS A 63 -3.33 17.39 14.94
C LYS A 63 -3.61 15.98 14.43
N THR A 64 -2.59 15.36 13.85
CA THR A 64 -2.58 13.93 13.50
C THR A 64 -2.13 13.07 14.68
N HIS A 65 -2.35 11.76 14.57
CA HIS A 65 -1.87 10.81 15.58
C HIS A 65 -0.35 10.55 15.45
N ASN A 66 0.31 10.17 16.55
CA ASN A 66 1.75 9.90 16.64
C ASN A 66 2.23 8.59 15.97
N SER A 67 1.36 7.94 15.19
CA SER A 67 1.59 6.74 14.34
C SER A 67 2.63 5.71 14.84
N PRO A 68 2.20 4.59 15.45
CA PRO A 68 3.07 3.43 15.66
C PRO A 68 3.51 2.76 14.34
N ASN A 69 4.66 2.07 14.34
CA ASN A 69 5.34 1.57 13.13
C ASN A 69 5.19 0.05 12.88
N ASN A 70 4.25 -0.65 13.53
CA ASN A 70 4.33 -2.12 13.57
C ASN A 70 3.18 -2.84 12.86
N GLY A 71 2.30 -2.13 12.16
CA GLY A 71 1.40 -2.75 11.17
C GLY A 71 0.30 -3.68 11.71
N LEU A 72 0.23 -3.95 13.02
CA LEU A 72 -0.70 -4.93 13.56
C LEU A 72 -2.01 -4.29 14.07
N TRP A 73 -3.12 -4.92 13.72
CA TRP A 73 -4.44 -4.52 14.22
C TRP A 73 -4.80 -5.15 15.57
N ASP A 74 -4.14 -6.26 15.90
CA ASP A 74 -4.41 -7.09 17.05
C ASP A 74 -3.19 -7.94 17.41
N ASN A 75 -3.25 -8.56 18.57
CA ASN A 75 -2.20 -9.42 19.10
C ASN A 75 -2.22 -10.86 18.55
N ALA A 76 -2.97 -11.17 17.48
CA ALA A 76 -3.09 -12.56 17.00
C ALA A 76 -1.73 -13.17 16.61
N HIS A 77 -0.78 -12.31 16.23
CA HIS A 77 0.62 -12.67 16.02
C HIS A 77 1.28 -13.30 17.25
N THR A 78 1.10 -12.72 18.45
CA THR A 78 1.74 -13.20 19.68
C THR A 78 0.90 -14.22 20.44
N ASN A 79 -0.42 -14.12 20.36
CA ASN A 79 -1.34 -15.04 21.03
C ASN A 79 -2.59 -15.30 20.16
N PRO A 80 -2.52 -16.22 19.19
CA PRO A 80 -3.65 -16.52 18.30
C PRO A 80 -4.84 -17.15 19.03
N ALA A 81 -4.67 -17.67 20.24
CA ALA A 81 -5.75 -18.26 21.04
C ALA A 81 -6.65 -17.20 21.70
N VAL A 82 -6.14 -15.99 21.96
CA VAL A 82 -6.88 -14.90 22.59
C VAL A 82 -6.59 -13.58 21.87
N VAL A 83 -7.33 -13.37 20.77
CA VAL A 83 -7.19 -12.17 19.93
C VAL A 83 -7.84 -10.95 20.59
N LYS A 84 -7.03 -9.93 20.82
CA LYS A 84 -7.40 -8.61 21.34
C LYS A 84 -6.90 -7.55 20.37
N LYS A 85 -7.78 -6.59 20.05
CA LYS A 85 -7.43 -5.42 19.26
C LYS A 85 -6.44 -4.56 20.03
N TYR A 86 -5.44 -4.04 19.34
CA TYR A 86 -4.56 -3.03 19.91
C TYR A 86 -5.25 -1.67 20.03
N GLY A 87 -4.89 -0.91 21.05
CA GLY A 87 -5.16 0.52 21.15
C GLY A 87 -4.25 1.33 20.22
N ALA A 88 -4.70 2.53 19.85
CA ALA A 88 -3.99 3.38 18.88
C ALA A 88 -2.56 3.77 19.30
N ASN A 89 -2.29 3.80 20.61
CA ASN A 89 -1.00 4.20 21.19
C ASN A 89 -0.09 3.01 21.52
N GLU A 90 -0.50 1.77 21.26
CA GLU A 90 0.35 0.61 21.54
C GLU A 90 1.51 0.52 20.54
N SER A 91 2.69 0.12 21.01
CA SER A 91 3.91 0.12 20.17
C SER A 91 3.75 -0.75 18.92
N LEU A 92 3.06 -1.89 19.06
CA LEU A 92 2.83 -2.84 17.98
C LEU A 92 1.66 -2.45 17.05
N ALA A 93 0.90 -1.41 17.37
CA ALA A 93 -0.30 -1.07 16.64
C ALA A 93 0.01 -0.59 15.21
N TYR A 94 -0.96 -0.81 14.33
CA TYR A 94 -1.06 -0.11 13.06
C TYR A 94 -1.64 1.29 13.28
N TRP A 95 -1.06 2.30 12.63
CA TRP A 95 -1.54 3.68 12.69
C TRP A 95 -3.00 3.82 12.26
N GLY A 96 -3.51 2.93 11.40
CA GLY A 96 -4.90 2.93 10.97
C GLY A 96 -5.90 2.76 12.11
N ILE A 97 -5.48 2.21 13.27
CA ILE A 97 -6.33 2.09 14.46
C ILE A 97 -6.79 3.45 14.96
N ALA A 98 -5.95 4.49 14.89
CA ALA A 98 -6.32 5.83 15.34
C ALA A 98 -7.43 6.47 14.48
N TYR A 99 -7.40 6.19 13.18
CA TYR A 99 -8.34 6.74 12.20
C TYR A 99 -9.57 5.84 11.96
N PHE A 100 -9.52 4.59 12.43
CA PHE A 100 -10.59 3.61 12.24
C PHE A 100 -11.99 4.08 12.69
N PRO A 101 -12.16 4.84 13.78
CA PRO A 101 -13.48 5.36 14.17
C PRO A 101 -14.15 6.26 13.11
N TYR A 102 -13.37 6.88 12.23
CA TYR A 102 -13.88 7.77 11.18
C TYR A 102 -14.15 7.03 9.87
N ALA A 103 -13.62 5.81 9.73
CA ALA A 103 -13.83 4.97 8.57
C ALA A 103 -13.76 3.49 8.98
N GLU A 104 -14.87 3.00 9.56
CA GLU A 104 -15.01 1.72 10.26
C GLU A 104 -14.99 0.47 9.34
N ASN A 105 -14.10 0.45 8.36
CA ASN A 105 -13.93 -0.66 7.44
C ASN A 105 -12.45 -0.94 7.19
N LYS A 106 -11.90 -1.98 7.84
CA LYS A 106 -10.48 -2.34 7.71
C LYS A 106 -10.03 -2.55 6.26
N LYS A 107 -10.94 -2.93 5.36
CA LYS A 107 -10.61 -3.15 3.93
C LYS A 107 -10.08 -1.88 3.26
N ILE A 108 -10.47 -0.69 3.71
CA ILE A 108 -9.98 0.57 3.13
C ILE A 108 -8.51 0.82 3.43
N TYR A 109 -7.91 0.09 4.38
CA TYR A 109 -6.48 0.17 4.70
C TYR A 109 -5.66 -0.91 3.96
N ALA A 110 -6.32 -1.70 3.09
CA ALA A 110 -5.70 -2.69 2.25
C ALA A 110 -5.78 -2.30 0.78
N CYS A 111 -4.64 -2.39 0.09
CA CYS A 111 -4.61 -2.30 -1.35
C CYS A 111 -4.98 -3.67 -1.94
N PRO A 112 -5.98 -3.78 -2.84
CA PRO A 112 -6.37 -5.06 -3.44
C PRO A 112 -5.33 -5.63 -4.42
N ALA A 113 -4.28 -4.86 -4.73
CA ALA A 113 -3.13 -5.31 -5.51
C ALA A 113 -1.91 -5.66 -4.65
N ALA A 114 -1.93 -5.38 -3.35
CA ALA A 114 -0.85 -5.75 -2.44
C ALA A 114 -0.71 -7.28 -2.41
N LYS A 115 0.51 -7.76 -2.60
CA LYS A 115 0.83 -9.19 -2.41
C LYS A 115 1.65 -9.39 -1.15
N ARG A 116 2.35 -8.35 -0.72
CA ARG A 116 3.12 -8.30 0.51
C ARG A 116 2.96 -6.95 1.16
N VAL A 117 3.11 -6.98 2.47
CA VAL A 117 3.15 -5.87 3.40
C VAL A 117 4.37 -6.12 4.26
N ASP A 118 5.01 -5.05 4.71
CA ASP A 118 6.18 -5.16 5.57
C ASP A 118 5.73 -5.81 6.87
N ASP A 119 6.28 -6.99 7.15
CA ASP A 119 5.98 -7.82 8.31
C ASP A 119 7.17 -7.79 9.27
N TRP A 120 7.55 -6.58 9.70
CA TRP A 120 8.71 -6.26 10.52
C TRP A 120 9.06 -7.34 11.55
N PRO A 121 10.18 -8.08 11.37
CA PRO A 121 10.67 -9.04 12.33
C PRO A 121 12.18 -8.86 12.52
N GLU A 122 12.65 -7.70 12.98
CA GLU A 122 14.09 -7.44 13.10
C GLU A 122 14.82 -8.36 14.12
N TRP A 123 14.14 -9.30 14.80
CA TRP A 123 14.75 -10.10 15.88
C TRP A 123 14.37 -11.59 15.90
N GLY A 124 14.57 -12.29 14.77
CA GLY A 124 14.99 -13.69 14.85
C GLY A 124 13.92 -14.79 14.73
N GLU A 125 12.79 -14.54 14.07
CA GLU A 125 11.85 -15.60 13.69
C GLU A 125 11.60 -15.64 12.18
N PRO A 126 11.30 -16.81 11.58
CA PRO A 126 11.11 -16.94 10.13
C PRO A 126 9.73 -16.40 9.73
N TRP A 127 9.57 -15.08 9.79
CA TRP A 127 8.42 -14.39 9.25
C TRP A 127 8.57 -14.36 7.73
N GLY A 128 7.90 -15.32 7.11
CA GLY A 128 7.75 -15.41 5.67
C GLY A 128 6.28 -15.22 5.28
N LYS A 129 5.94 -15.67 4.07
CA LYS A 129 4.58 -15.63 3.52
C LYS A 129 3.49 -16.13 4.48
N GLN A 130 3.81 -17.02 5.43
CA GLN A 130 2.87 -17.57 6.40
C GLN A 130 2.32 -16.55 7.40
N ALA A 131 2.93 -15.38 7.58
CA ALA A 131 2.50 -14.39 8.56
C ALA A 131 1.80 -13.16 8.00
N GLN A 132 1.88 -12.99 6.68
CA GLN A 132 1.32 -11.87 5.94
C GLN A 132 -0.18 -11.69 6.17
N HIS A 133 -0.90 -12.73 6.61
CA HIS A 133 -2.33 -12.61 6.94
C HIS A 133 -2.60 -11.76 8.18
N TYR A 134 -1.64 -11.63 9.12
CA TYR A 134 -1.77 -10.72 10.27
C TYR A 134 -1.71 -9.24 9.85
N PHE A 135 -1.09 -8.98 8.69
CA PHE A 135 -0.84 -7.65 8.14
C PHE A 135 -1.76 -7.34 6.93
N ALA A 136 -2.79 -8.16 6.68
CA ALA A 136 -3.62 -8.08 5.47
C ALA A 136 -4.33 -6.72 5.26
N TYR A 137 -4.42 -5.88 6.30
CA TYR A 137 -5.08 -4.57 6.28
C TYR A 137 -4.14 -3.41 6.62
N CYS A 138 -2.86 -3.50 6.27
CA CYS A 138 -1.88 -2.43 6.47
C CYS A 138 -1.00 -2.22 5.23
N SER A 139 -1.64 -2.01 4.08
CA SER A 139 -0.94 -1.86 2.79
C SER A 139 -0.56 -0.42 2.45
N TYR A 140 -0.79 0.53 3.35
CA TYR A 140 -0.48 1.93 3.12
C TYR A 140 0.55 2.43 4.14
N GLY A 141 1.51 3.19 3.64
CA GLY A 141 2.46 3.94 4.45
C GLY A 141 1.89 5.31 4.81
N LEU A 142 1.98 5.69 6.09
CA LEU A 142 1.71 7.04 6.57
C LEU A 142 3.02 7.83 6.61
N ASN A 143 3.01 9.05 6.09
CA ASN A 143 4.16 9.95 6.16
C ASN A 143 4.48 10.30 7.63
N GLY A 144 5.62 9.83 8.13
CA GLY A 144 6.09 10.07 9.48
C GLY A 144 6.38 11.54 9.80
N TYR A 145 6.58 12.39 8.79
CA TYR A 145 6.77 13.83 8.99
C TYR A 145 5.48 14.59 9.25
N ILE A 146 4.32 13.97 9.02
CA ILE A 146 3.03 14.59 9.33
C ILE A 146 2.41 14.07 10.62
N THR A 147 3.04 13.11 11.31
CA THR A 147 2.51 12.49 12.54
C THR A 147 2.77 13.37 13.75
N ASP A 148 1.81 13.44 14.68
CA ASP A 148 1.85 14.30 15.87
C ASP A 148 1.99 15.81 15.55
N GLU A 149 1.51 16.21 14.39
CA GLU A 149 1.73 17.55 13.84
C GLU A 149 0.40 18.21 13.50
N ASN A 150 0.33 19.52 13.71
CA ASN A 150 -0.85 20.28 13.29
C ASN A 150 -0.81 20.53 11.78
N ILE A 151 -1.68 19.88 11.02
CA ILE A 151 -1.64 19.92 9.56
C ILE A 151 -2.25 21.20 8.96
N ASP A 152 -2.95 21.98 9.78
CA ASP A 152 -3.60 23.24 9.37
C ASP A 152 -2.72 24.45 9.67
N THR A 153 -2.04 24.46 10.81
CA THR A 153 -1.32 25.64 11.31
C THR A 153 0.19 25.50 11.30
N ASN A 154 0.75 24.30 11.07
CA ASN A 154 2.19 24.15 11.08
C ASN A 154 2.81 24.85 9.84
N PRO A 155 3.69 25.85 10.03
CA PRO A 155 4.27 26.63 8.93
C PRO A 155 5.14 25.81 7.98
N LYS A 156 5.49 24.57 8.34
CA LYS A 156 6.17 23.65 7.43
C LYS A 156 5.28 23.25 6.26
N PHE A 157 3.96 23.21 6.40
CA PHE A 157 3.04 22.75 5.36
C PHE A 157 2.50 23.89 4.49
N LYS A 158 3.40 24.68 3.87
CA LYS A 158 2.99 25.83 3.04
C LYS A 158 2.18 25.45 1.79
N ARG A 159 2.37 24.22 1.30
CA ARG A 159 1.71 23.69 0.10
C ARG A 159 1.15 22.29 0.39
N PRO A 160 0.04 22.14 1.13
CA PRO A 160 -0.49 20.84 1.52
C PRO A 160 -0.80 19.91 0.32
N SER A 161 -1.15 20.49 -0.83
CA SER A 161 -1.31 19.76 -2.11
C SER A 161 -0.01 19.18 -2.69
N GLU A 162 1.14 19.49 -2.10
CA GLU A 162 2.42 18.89 -2.46
C GLU A 162 3.03 18.12 -1.29
N VAL A 163 2.30 17.87 -0.20
CA VAL A 163 2.79 17.04 0.91
C VAL A 163 2.06 15.71 0.91
N ILE A 164 2.79 14.62 0.87
CA ILE A 164 2.27 13.27 0.94
C ILE A 164 1.72 13.02 2.35
N ALA A 165 0.50 12.52 2.44
CA ALA A 165 -0.07 12.00 3.67
C ALA A 165 0.02 10.46 3.72
N PHE A 166 -0.47 9.79 2.68
CA PHE A 166 -0.47 8.33 2.59
C PHE A 166 0.00 7.85 1.22
N GLN A 167 0.60 6.68 1.17
CA GLN A 167 0.99 6.04 -0.09
C GLN A 167 0.72 4.55 -0.08
N ASP A 168 0.44 4.00 -1.26
CA ASP A 168 0.67 2.59 -1.54
C ASP A 168 2.16 2.31 -1.30
N HIS A 169 2.47 1.69 -0.17
CA HIS A 169 3.82 1.33 0.23
C HIS A 169 3.82 -0.03 0.94
N ILE A 170 4.96 -0.70 0.97
CA ILE A 170 5.10 -1.96 1.71
C ILE A 170 5.17 -1.69 3.22
N GLU A 171 5.93 -0.67 3.61
CA GLU A 171 6.09 -0.20 4.99
C GLU A 171 4.92 0.66 5.46
N GLN A 172 4.62 0.62 6.76
CA GLN A 172 3.50 1.33 7.35
C GLN A 172 3.84 2.76 7.80
N LYS A 173 5.09 3.06 8.17
CA LYS A 173 5.54 4.41 8.50
C LYS A 173 6.65 4.81 7.56
N LEU A 174 6.54 5.99 6.98
CA LEU A 174 7.51 6.50 6.02
C LEU A 174 8.39 7.57 6.71
N ASP A 175 9.67 7.27 6.95
CA ASP A 175 10.66 8.22 7.48
C ASP A 175 12.02 8.24 6.70
N ASP A 176 13.03 8.97 7.16
CA ASP A 176 14.30 9.22 6.42
C ASP A 176 15.33 8.07 6.46
N ASN A 177 14.90 6.84 6.76
CA ASN A 177 15.76 5.67 6.90
C ASN A 177 16.15 4.99 5.56
N GLY A 178 15.47 5.31 4.46
CA GLY A 178 15.67 4.64 3.17
C GLY A 178 14.40 4.36 2.37
N ASP A 179 13.24 4.78 2.88
CA ASP A 179 11.93 4.37 2.36
C ASP A 179 11.18 5.42 1.56
N MET A 180 11.85 6.52 1.24
CA MET A 180 11.22 7.65 0.56
C MET A 180 11.37 7.54 -0.96
N PHE A 181 10.41 8.10 -1.69
CA PHE A 181 10.46 8.18 -3.16
C PHE A 181 11.47 9.21 -3.69
N HIS A 182 12.10 10.01 -2.83
CA HIS A 182 13.17 10.93 -3.21
C HIS A 182 14.56 10.36 -2.91
N ILE A 183 15.58 10.90 -3.55
CA ILE A 183 16.97 10.62 -3.19
C ILE A 183 17.31 11.37 -1.89
N ARG A 184 17.73 10.64 -0.86
CA ARG A 184 18.27 11.20 0.38
C ARG A 184 19.69 11.75 0.14
N PRO A 185 20.12 12.83 0.84
CA PRO A 185 21.53 13.25 0.80
C PRO A 185 22.49 12.11 1.08
N GLY A 186 23.40 11.85 0.13
CA GLY A 186 24.39 10.78 0.19
C GLY A 186 23.99 9.48 -0.52
N ASN A 187 22.75 9.36 -1.01
CA ASN A 187 22.31 8.22 -1.82
C ASN A 187 22.37 8.55 -3.31
N ASN A 188 22.46 7.50 -4.14
CA ASN A 188 22.42 7.62 -5.60
C ASN A 188 21.05 7.20 -6.19
N ILE A 189 20.15 6.65 -5.38
CA ILE A 189 18.84 6.16 -5.79
C ILE A 189 17.85 6.28 -4.64
N ASN A 190 16.56 6.48 -4.95
CA ASN A 190 15.47 6.37 -3.98
C ASN A 190 15.21 4.91 -3.58
N LEU A 191 14.54 4.71 -2.46
CA LEU A 191 14.19 3.38 -1.95
C LEU A 191 15.37 2.38 -2.00
N PRO A 192 16.61 2.78 -1.64
CA PRO A 192 17.79 1.96 -1.88
C PRO A 192 17.69 0.58 -1.23
N GLN A 193 16.95 0.46 -0.12
CA GLN A 193 16.76 -0.82 0.55
C GLN A 193 15.85 -1.81 -0.19
N TRP A 194 14.83 -1.32 -0.92
CA TRP A 194 13.87 -2.17 -1.65
C TRP A 194 14.29 -2.48 -3.08
N ARG A 195 15.35 -1.85 -3.57
CA ARG A 195 15.90 -2.07 -4.90
C ARG A 195 16.92 -3.20 -4.90
N ASN A 196 17.15 -3.77 -6.07
CA ASN A 196 18.09 -4.89 -6.23
C ASN A 196 19.50 -4.48 -5.77
N GLY A 197 20.12 -5.29 -4.89
CA GLY A 197 21.40 -4.99 -4.26
C GLY A 197 21.33 -4.12 -2.99
N GLY A 198 20.14 -3.73 -2.54
CA GLY A 198 19.90 -3.10 -1.23
C GLY A 198 19.94 -4.09 -0.07
N THR A 199 19.87 -3.57 1.16
CA THR A 199 19.83 -4.36 2.41
C THR A 199 18.63 -5.31 2.49
N LEU A 200 17.52 -4.95 1.84
CA LEU A 200 16.31 -5.76 1.67
C LEU A 200 16.08 -6.09 0.16
N GLY A 201 17.13 -5.95 -0.66
CA GLY A 201 17.07 -6.17 -2.10
C GLY A 201 16.92 -7.65 -2.49
N ASP A 202 17.22 -8.56 -1.57
CA ASP A 202 17.03 -10.01 -1.74
C ASP A 202 15.54 -10.43 -1.69
N PHE A 203 14.62 -9.52 -1.35
CA PHE A 203 13.18 -9.76 -1.45
C PHE A 203 12.71 -9.55 -2.90
N PRO A 204 12.45 -10.63 -3.68
CA PRO A 204 12.11 -10.47 -5.09
C PRO A 204 10.80 -9.68 -5.22
N ASN A 205 10.85 -8.61 -6.01
CA ASN A 205 9.74 -7.69 -6.32
C ASN A 205 9.33 -6.72 -5.19
N ALA A 206 10.15 -6.48 -4.16
CA ALA A 206 9.80 -5.52 -3.10
C ALA A 206 9.43 -4.13 -3.65
N ILE A 207 10.20 -3.63 -4.61
CA ILE A 207 9.90 -2.36 -5.30
C ILE A 207 8.51 -2.30 -5.95
N GLN A 208 7.95 -3.45 -6.39
CA GLN A 208 6.60 -3.51 -6.97
C GLN A 208 5.50 -3.39 -5.91
N GLU A 209 5.82 -3.53 -4.62
CA GLU A 209 4.89 -3.28 -3.52
C GLU A 209 4.91 -1.80 -3.10
N CYS A 210 6.00 -1.07 -3.36
CA CYS A 210 6.05 0.40 -3.29
C CYS A 210 5.39 1.04 -4.52
N PHE A 211 5.56 0.44 -5.70
CA PHE A 211 4.93 0.86 -6.95
C PHE A 211 3.99 -0.22 -7.49
N ARG A 212 2.83 -0.34 -6.84
CA ARG A 212 1.78 -1.30 -7.22
C ARG A 212 1.16 -0.94 -8.58
N HIS A 213 0.03 -1.56 -8.94
CA HIS A 213 -0.76 -1.15 -10.11
C HIS A 213 0.00 -1.01 -11.45
N ARG A 214 1.08 -1.78 -11.63
CA ARG A 214 2.03 -1.72 -12.76
C ARG A 214 2.95 -0.50 -12.73
N GLY A 215 3.71 -0.35 -11.64
CA GLY A 215 4.70 0.72 -11.51
C GLY A 215 4.08 2.06 -11.13
N ILE A 216 2.98 2.05 -10.37
CA ILE A 216 2.26 3.24 -9.92
C ILE A 216 1.92 3.10 -8.43
N SER A 217 2.35 4.06 -7.64
CA SER A 217 1.89 4.24 -6.26
C SER A 217 0.68 5.18 -6.24
N MET A 218 -0.43 4.75 -5.63
CA MET A 218 -1.53 5.66 -5.29
C MET A 218 -1.10 6.51 -4.09
N THR A 219 -1.17 7.83 -4.23
CA THR A 219 -0.72 8.79 -3.21
C THR A 219 -1.86 9.70 -2.82
N VAL A 220 -2.06 9.85 -1.52
CA VAL A 220 -2.95 10.84 -0.91
C VAL A 220 -2.09 12.00 -0.43
N TRP A 221 -2.49 13.21 -0.78
CA TRP A 221 -1.81 14.43 -0.36
C TRP A 221 -2.49 15.02 0.87
N LEU A 222 -1.81 15.94 1.55
CA LEU A 222 -2.21 16.48 2.84
C LEU A 222 -3.49 17.32 2.75
N ASP A 223 -3.79 17.89 1.59
CA ASP A 223 -5.07 18.54 1.28
C ASP A 223 -6.21 17.55 0.95
N GLY A 224 -5.91 16.24 0.93
CA GLY A 224 -6.87 15.15 0.72
C GLY A 224 -7.06 14.70 -0.73
N HIS A 225 -6.45 15.36 -1.73
CA HIS A 225 -6.56 14.86 -3.10
C HIS A 225 -5.73 13.60 -3.31
N VAL A 226 -6.06 12.82 -4.35
CA VAL A 226 -5.38 11.57 -4.68
C VAL A 226 -4.80 11.62 -6.07
N SER A 227 -3.52 11.31 -6.21
CA SER A 227 -2.83 11.23 -7.49
C SER A 227 -1.97 9.97 -7.60
N GLU A 228 -1.35 9.83 -8.76
CA GLU A 228 -0.56 8.66 -9.15
C GLU A 228 0.91 9.09 -9.28
N ILE A 229 1.80 8.36 -8.63
CA ILE A 229 3.26 8.52 -8.80
C ILE A 229 3.78 7.29 -9.52
N ALA A 230 4.39 7.49 -10.69
CA ALA A 230 5.02 6.41 -11.44
C ALA A 230 6.33 5.97 -10.78
N GLU A 231 6.77 4.74 -11.05
CA GLU A 231 8.07 4.25 -10.59
C GLU A 231 9.21 5.06 -11.22
N THR A 232 10.06 5.66 -10.38
CA THR A 232 11.25 6.41 -10.81
C THR A 232 12.42 6.15 -9.86
N THR A 233 13.64 6.53 -10.25
CA THR A 233 14.83 6.51 -9.37
C THR A 233 14.83 7.61 -8.31
N GLY A 234 13.80 8.47 -8.32
CA GLY A 234 13.57 9.54 -7.34
C GLY A 234 14.28 10.85 -7.63
N GLU A 235 14.95 10.96 -8.78
CA GLU A 235 15.60 12.20 -9.24
C GLU A 235 14.58 13.31 -9.53
N ASP A 236 13.35 12.93 -9.89
CA ASP A 236 12.23 13.82 -10.21
C ASP A 236 11.29 14.05 -9.03
N ILE A 237 11.51 13.35 -7.91
CA ILE A 237 10.67 13.41 -6.72
C ILE A 237 11.33 14.32 -5.67
N PRO A 238 10.76 15.50 -5.39
CA PRO A 238 11.39 16.45 -4.49
C PRO A 238 11.16 16.08 -3.02
N ARG A 239 12.15 16.33 -2.15
CA ARG A 239 12.07 15.99 -0.72
C ARG A 239 10.96 16.74 0.01
N ARG A 240 10.59 17.92 -0.49
CA ARG A 240 9.45 18.70 0.02
C ARG A 240 8.15 17.90 0.05
N TRP A 241 8.00 16.89 -0.81
CA TRP A 241 6.82 16.03 -0.80
C TRP A 241 6.63 15.24 0.49
N TYR A 242 7.71 14.95 1.23
CA TYR A 242 7.59 14.33 2.55
C TYR A 242 7.73 15.38 3.66
N LEU A 243 8.71 16.28 3.55
CA LEU A 243 9.07 17.21 4.62
C LEU A 243 8.10 18.38 4.80
N GLY A 244 7.32 18.71 3.76
CA GLY A 244 6.51 19.93 3.67
C GLY A 244 7.31 21.22 3.45
N LYS A 245 8.56 21.25 3.91
CA LYS A 245 9.45 22.41 3.80
C LYS A 245 9.81 22.69 2.34
N VAL A 246 9.77 23.97 1.97
CA VAL A 246 10.41 24.44 0.73
C VAL A 246 11.92 24.29 0.95
N GLU A 247 12.58 23.49 0.12
CA GLU A 247 14.04 23.44 0.11
C GLU A 247 14.55 24.83 -0.33
N GLU A 248 15.40 25.45 0.49
CA GLU A 248 16.07 26.73 0.17
C GLU A 248 17.11 26.55 -0.95
#